data_AF-A0A961NUX5-F1
#
_entry.id   AF-A0A961NUX5-F1
#
_cell.length_a   1.000
_cell.length_b   1.000
_cell.length_c   1.000
_cell.angle_alpha   90.00
_cell.angle_beta   90.00
_cell.angle_gamma   90.00
#
_symmetry.space_group_name_H-M   'P 1'
#
loop_
_entity.id
_entity.type
_entity.pdbx_description
1 polymer ?
#
loop_
_entity_poly.entity_id
_entity_poly.type
_entity_poly.pdbx_seq_one_letter_code
_entity_poly.pdbx_strand_id
1 'polypeptide(L)'
;PGVRAMAVMRLPRPYAERAITDPDLRVRIAVVNRVAPKYLMPLTEDPDDYVRQVVARRAPDGLLPAMLHDPDPEVRRIVAGRVATAFLDRFRTDPDPLVRREAACRRPALFVADADVRVRHAVAEAGSPDELRALIDDPEDFIGETARMRLAALMEGA
;
A
#
# COMPACT_ATOMS: atom_id res chain seq x y z
N PRO A 1 -14.94 -25.92 6.65
CA PRO A 1 -14.09 -24.71 6.52
C PRO A 1 -12.58 -25.01 6.59
N GLY A 2 -12.05 -25.29 7.79
CA GLY A 2 -10.59 -25.45 8.01
C GLY A 2 -9.94 -26.59 7.23
N VAL A 3 -10.65 -27.72 7.05
CA VAL A 3 -10.14 -28.88 6.31
C VAL A 3 -9.90 -28.55 4.83
N ARG A 4 -10.79 -27.79 4.17
CA ARG A 4 -10.63 -27.42 2.75
C ARG A 4 -9.48 -26.43 2.55
N ALA A 5 -9.34 -25.45 3.44
CA ALA A 5 -8.21 -24.53 3.40
C ALA A 5 -6.88 -25.28 3.59
N MET A 6 -6.83 -26.23 4.53
CA MET A 6 -5.66 -27.09 4.73
C MET A 6 -5.38 -27.98 3.51
N ALA A 7 -6.41 -28.50 2.85
CA ALA A 7 -6.28 -29.27 1.62
C ALA A 7 -5.68 -28.41 0.50
N VAL A 8 -6.19 -27.18 0.30
CA VAL A 8 -5.57 -26.22 -0.63
C VAL A 8 -4.11 -26.01 -0.28
N MET A 9 -3.73 -25.94 1.01
CA MET A 9 -2.35 -25.75 1.45
C MET A 9 -1.42 -26.95 1.28
N ARG A 10 -1.95 -28.16 1.09
CA ARG A 10 -1.15 -29.40 1.04
C ARG A 10 -1.18 -30.13 -0.31
N LEU A 11 -2.23 -29.94 -1.11
CA LEU A 11 -2.41 -30.64 -2.39
C LEU A 11 -1.59 -30.00 -3.54
N PRO A 12 -1.43 -30.68 -4.69
CA PRO A 12 -0.78 -30.11 -5.88
C PRO A 12 -1.44 -28.81 -6.35
N ARG A 13 -0.65 -27.92 -6.98
CA ARG A 13 -1.10 -26.57 -7.40
C ARG A 13 -2.40 -26.53 -8.24
N PRO A 14 -2.64 -27.46 -9.19
CA PRO A 14 -3.89 -27.45 -9.95
C PRO A 14 -5.16 -27.56 -9.08
N TYR A 15 -5.05 -28.13 -7.87
CA TYR A 15 -6.18 -28.18 -6.94
C TYR A 15 -6.53 -26.81 -6.36
N ALA A 16 -5.52 -25.98 -6.06
CA ALA A 16 -5.72 -24.62 -5.58
C ALA A 16 -6.39 -23.75 -6.65
N GLU A 17 -6.01 -23.93 -7.92
CA GLU A 17 -6.60 -23.20 -9.05
C GLU A 17 -8.11 -23.46 -9.19
N ARG A 18 -8.57 -24.69 -8.93
CA ARG A 18 -9.99 -25.07 -8.97
C ARG A 18 -10.80 -24.53 -7.79
N ALA A 19 -10.15 -24.11 -6.70
CA ALA A 19 -10.80 -23.61 -5.50
C ALA A 19 -10.90 -22.07 -5.46
N ILE A 20 -10.56 -21.39 -6.56
CA ILE A 20 -10.54 -19.92 -6.65
C ILE A 20 -11.90 -19.27 -6.34
N THR A 21 -13.00 -19.95 -6.66
CA THR A 21 -14.38 -19.52 -6.39
C THR A 21 -15.00 -20.23 -5.19
N ASP A 22 -14.20 -20.82 -4.28
CA ASP A 22 -14.77 -21.48 -3.08
C ASP A 22 -15.55 -20.45 -2.25
N PRO A 23 -16.77 -20.77 -1.78
CA PRO A 23 -17.58 -19.83 -1.00
C PRO A 23 -16.92 -19.42 0.32
N ASP A 24 -16.00 -20.22 0.86
CA ASP A 24 -15.30 -19.94 2.10
C ASP A 24 -14.06 -19.06 1.87
N LEU A 25 -14.06 -17.86 2.45
CA LEU A 25 -12.97 -16.89 2.34
C LEU A 25 -11.62 -17.49 2.78
N ARG A 26 -11.59 -18.39 3.78
CA ARG A 26 -10.34 -19.02 4.25
C ARG A 26 -9.73 -19.91 3.18
N VAL A 27 -10.58 -20.54 2.37
CA VAL A 27 -10.12 -21.33 1.23
C VAL A 27 -9.58 -20.39 0.15
N ARG A 28 -10.28 -19.31 -0.18
CA ARG A 28 -9.79 -18.33 -1.17
C ARG A 28 -8.48 -17.68 -0.74
N ILE A 29 -8.29 -17.36 0.54
CA ILE A 29 -6.98 -16.90 1.07
C ILE A 29 -5.90 -17.97 0.89
N ALA A 30 -6.19 -19.24 1.19
CA ALA A 30 -5.25 -20.33 0.95
C ALA A 30 -4.91 -20.45 -0.55
N VAL A 31 -5.87 -20.21 -1.44
CA VAL A 31 -5.66 -20.15 -2.90
C VAL A 31 -4.73 -18.98 -3.24
N VAL A 32 -5.04 -17.77 -2.77
CA VAL A 32 -4.21 -16.57 -2.96
C VAL A 32 -2.78 -16.81 -2.51
N ASN A 33 -2.53 -17.61 -1.48
CA ASN A 33 -1.17 -17.91 -1.00
C ASN A 33 -0.41 -18.94 -1.84
N ARG A 34 -1.08 -19.69 -2.73
CA ARG A 34 -0.47 -20.83 -3.44
C ARG A 34 -0.45 -20.73 -4.95
N VAL A 35 -1.43 -20.08 -5.57
CA VAL A 35 -1.52 -20.05 -7.03
C VAL A 35 -0.38 -19.27 -7.67
N ALA A 36 -0.08 -19.52 -8.94
CA ALA A 36 0.87 -18.68 -9.68
C ALA A 36 0.30 -17.26 -9.86
N PRO A 37 1.15 -16.22 -9.98
CA PRO A 37 0.70 -14.82 -10.11
C PRO A 37 -0.35 -14.56 -11.19
N LYS A 38 -0.27 -15.29 -12.31
CA LYS A 38 -1.24 -15.21 -13.42
C LYS A 38 -2.69 -15.54 -13.02
N TYR A 39 -2.91 -16.24 -11.91
CA TYR A 39 -4.23 -16.58 -11.40
C TYR A 39 -4.74 -15.61 -10.32
N LEU A 40 -4.00 -14.56 -9.99
CA LEU A 40 -4.43 -13.57 -9.00
C LEU A 40 -5.41 -12.55 -9.57
N MET A 41 -5.44 -12.35 -10.89
CA MET A 41 -6.29 -11.34 -11.53
C MET A 41 -7.77 -11.49 -11.18
N PRO A 42 -8.41 -12.67 -11.20
CA PRO A 42 -9.82 -12.79 -10.79
C PRO A 42 -10.07 -12.47 -9.32
N LEU A 43 -9.05 -12.60 -8.45
CA LEU A 43 -9.17 -12.37 -7.01
C LEU A 43 -8.95 -10.89 -6.64
N THR A 44 -8.53 -10.03 -7.58
CA THR A 44 -8.49 -8.59 -7.33
C THR A 44 -9.88 -7.98 -7.22
N GLU A 45 -10.92 -8.71 -7.65
CA GLU A 45 -12.33 -8.32 -7.56
C GLU A 45 -13.10 -9.21 -6.57
N ASP A 46 -12.39 -9.93 -5.67
CA ASP A 46 -13.07 -10.77 -4.67
C ASP A 46 -14.05 -9.93 -3.84
N PRO A 47 -15.27 -10.42 -3.56
CA PRO A 47 -16.25 -9.66 -2.78
C PRO A 47 -15.77 -9.35 -1.35
N ASP A 48 -14.84 -10.14 -0.82
CA ASP A 48 -14.30 -9.97 0.53
C ASP A 48 -13.03 -9.09 0.50
N ASP A 49 -13.05 -7.96 1.20
CA ASP A 49 -11.93 -7.01 1.24
C ASP A 49 -10.64 -7.67 1.77
N TYR A 50 -10.73 -8.57 2.74
CA TYR A 50 -9.57 -9.21 3.33
C TYR A 50 -8.90 -10.15 2.32
N VAL A 51 -9.67 -10.83 1.46
CA VAL A 51 -9.10 -11.56 0.32
C VAL A 51 -8.36 -10.60 -0.62
N ARG A 52 -8.97 -9.45 -0.98
CA ARG A 52 -8.33 -8.45 -1.84
C ARG A 52 -7.07 -7.85 -1.20
N GLN A 53 -7.03 -7.66 0.12
CA GLN A 53 -5.82 -7.23 0.84
C GLN A 53 -4.70 -8.28 0.71
N VAL A 54 -5.00 -9.57 0.86
CA VAL A 54 -4.01 -10.65 0.69
C VAL A 54 -3.53 -10.69 -0.76
N VAL A 55 -4.42 -10.47 -1.75
CA VAL A 55 -4.06 -10.35 -3.16
C VAL A 55 -3.13 -9.16 -3.37
N ALA A 56 -3.47 -7.98 -2.86
CA ALA A 56 -2.66 -6.78 -2.98
C ALA A 56 -1.28 -6.92 -2.33
N ARG A 57 -1.10 -7.77 -1.30
CA ARG A 57 0.21 -8.07 -0.71
C ARG A 57 1.05 -9.03 -1.56
N ARG A 58 0.44 -9.91 -2.36
CA ARG A 58 1.14 -10.92 -3.16
C ARG A 58 1.23 -10.58 -4.66
N ALA A 59 0.38 -9.69 -5.14
CA ALA A 59 0.26 -9.33 -6.55
C ALA A 59 1.63 -8.91 -7.11
N PRO A 60 1.99 -9.35 -8.33
CA PRO A 60 3.17 -8.83 -9.01
C PRO A 60 2.96 -7.34 -9.33
N ASP A 61 4.05 -6.60 -9.50
CA ASP A 61 4.00 -5.14 -9.67
C ASP A 61 3.09 -4.70 -10.83
N GLY A 62 3.07 -5.45 -11.93
CA GLY A 62 2.22 -5.18 -13.09
C GLY A 62 0.72 -5.38 -12.85
N LEU A 63 0.31 -6.04 -11.77
CA LEU A 63 -1.10 -6.24 -11.41
C LEU A 63 -1.62 -5.18 -10.43
N LEU A 64 -0.74 -4.56 -9.63
CA LEU A 64 -1.12 -3.54 -8.64
C LEU A 64 -1.91 -2.34 -9.22
N PRO A 65 -1.65 -1.85 -10.45
CA PRO A 65 -2.44 -0.79 -11.05
C PRO A 65 -3.95 -1.09 -11.14
N ALA A 66 -4.34 -2.37 -11.26
CA ALA A 66 -5.75 -2.77 -11.30
C ALA A 66 -6.49 -2.53 -9.97
N MET A 67 -5.76 -2.33 -8.87
CA MET A 67 -6.29 -2.20 -7.52
C MET A 67 -6.18 -0.77 -6.97
N LEU A 68 -5.75 0.20 -7.79
CA LEU A 68 -5.58 1.61 -7.37
C LEU A 68 -6.86 2.24 -6.83
N HIS A 69 -8.01 1.81 -7.33
CA HIS A 69 -9.33 2.35 -7.00
C HIS A 69 -10.19 1.34 -6.21
N ASP A 70 -9.55 0.40 -5.49
CA ASP A 70 -10.28 -0.53 -4.64
C ASP A 70 -11.18 0.25 -3.66
N PRO A 71 -12.43 -0.18 -3.42
CA PRO A 71 -13.31 0.49 -2.46
C PRO A 71 -12.74 0.47 -1.04
N ASP A 72 -11.97 -0.55 -0.66
CA ASP A 72 -11.38 -0.66 0.67
C ASP A 72 -10.08 0.20 0.79
N PRO A 73 -10.01 1.14 1.74
CA PRO A 73 -8.82 1.98 1.92
C PRO A 73 -7.60 1.17 2.36
N GLU A 74 -7.74 0.07 3.09
CA GLU A 74 -6.61 -0.76 3.49
C GLU A 74 -6.00 -1.49 2.28
N VAL A 75 -6.81 -1.95 1.31
CA VAL A 75 -6.31 -2.41 0.01
C VAL A 75 -5.56 -1.29 -0.71
N ARG A 76 -6.16 -0.09 -0.86
CA ARG A 76 -5.48 1.03 -1.54
C ARG A 76 -4.18 1.43 -0.85
N ARG A 77 -4.11 1.36 0.48
CA ARG A 77 -2.90 1.60 1.26
C ARG A 77 -1.82 0.57 0.95
N ILE A 78 -2.15 -0.72 0.94
CA ILE A 78 -1.21 -1.79 0.53
C ILE A 78 -0.70 -1.55 -0.89
N VAL A 79 -1.59 -1.14 -1.81
CA VAL A 79 -1.21 -0.81 -3.19
C VAL A 79 -0.27 0.40 -3.23
N ALA A 80 -0.57 1.49 -2.51
CA ALA A 80 0.30 2.66 -2.41
C ALA A 80 1.70 2.30 -1.87
N GLY A 81 1.79 1.37 -0.92
CA GLY A 81 3.06 0.89 -0.39
C GLY A 81 3.91 0.08 -1.38
N ARG A 82 3.29 -0.51 -2.42
CA ARG A 82 3.97 -1.47 -3.32
C ARG A 82 4.06 -1.06 -4.78
N VAL A 83 3.09 -0.30 -5.30
CA VAL A 83 2.98 0.00 -6.73
C VAL A 83 4.21 0.74 -7.24
N ALA A 84 4.52 0.64 -8.54
CA ALA A 84 5.62 1.40 -9.11
C ALA A 84 5.45 2.90 -8.86
N THR A 85 6.56 3.61 -8.59
CA THR A 85 6.54 5.02 -8.16
C THR A 85 5.85 5.96 -9.15
N ALA A 86 5.82 5.59 -10.43
CA ALA A 86 5.11 6.30 -11.49
C ALA A 86 3.58 6.39 -11.30
N PHE A 87 3.00 5.57 -10.42
CA PHE A 87 1.56 5.60 -10.10
C PHE A 87 1.23 6.35 -8.80
N LEU A 88 2.22 6.82 -8.04
CA LEU A 88 1.98 7.40 -6.72
C LEU A 88 1.28 8.77 -6.78
N ASP A 89 1.32 9.44 -7.93
CA ASP A 89 0.53 10.64 -8.21
C ASP A 89 -0.98 10.40 -8.11
N ARG A 90 -1.45 9.18 -8.41
CA ARG A 90 -2.87 8.81 -8.36
C ARG A 90 -3.46 8.82 -6.95
N PHE A 91 -2.63 8.75 -5.91
CA PHE A 91 -3.09 8.78 -4.51
C PHE A 91 -3.20 10.20 -3.93
N ARG A 92 -2.79 11.26 -4.66
CA ARG A 92 -2.84 12.65 -4.15
C ARG A 92 -4.23 13.08 -3.69
N THR A 93 -5.27 12.55 -4.32
CA THR A 93 -6.67 12.85 -4.03
C THR A 93 -7.39 11.67 -3.38
N ASP A 94 -6.67 10.68 -2.85
CA ASP A 94 -7.31 9.59 -2.12
C ASP A 94 -8.06 10.18 -0.92
N PRO A 95 -9.33 9.81 -0.68
CA PRO A 95 -10.09 10.33 0.44
C PRO A 95 -9.48 9.94 1.79
N ASP A 96 -8.76 8.83 1.88
CA ASP A 96 -8.18 8.33 3.12
C ASP A 96 -6.76 8.90 3.35
N PRO A 97 -6.53 9.68 4.42
CA PRO A 97 -5.20 10.23 4.71
C PRO A 97 -4.13 9.18 4.99
N LEU A 98 -4.48 7.98 5.47
CA LEU A 98 -3.51 6.90 5.69
C LEU A 98 -3.00 6.34 4.37
N VAL A 99 -3.83 6.33 3.32
CA VAL A 99 -3.40 5.97 1.96
C VAL A 99 -2.46 7.04 1.41
N ARG A 100 -2.83 8.32 1.53
CA ARG A 100 -1.96 9.44 1.11
C ARG A 100 -0.64 9.46 1.87
N ARG A 101 -0.67 9.17 3.17
CA ARG A 101 0.53 9.05 4.02
C ARG A 101 1.45 7.94 3.52
N GLU A 102 0.91 6.77 3.21
CA GLU A 102 1.71 5.65 2.67
C GLU A 102 2.38 6.03 1.34
N ALA A 103 1.67 6.76 0.46
CA ALA A 103 2.24 7.27 -0.77
C ALA A 103 3.31 8.37 -0.51
N ALA A 104 3.08 9.25 0.47
CA ALA A 104 4.01 10.31 0.86
C ALA A 104 5.34 9.76 1.38
N CYS A 105 5.34 8.66 2.14
CA CYS A 105 6.57 7.98 2.56
C CYS A 105 7.47 7.57 1.38
N ARG A 106 6.89 7.33 0.20
CA ARG A 106 7.61 6.88 -0.99
C ARG A 106 7.89 8.00 -2.01
N ARG A 107 7.04 9.03 -2.05
CA ARG A 107 7.18 10.21 -2.93
C ARG A 107 6.80 11.50 -2.21
N PRO A 108 7.64 11.98 -1.26
CA PRO A 108 7.33 13.11 -0.41
C PRO A 108 6.96 14.39 -1.19
N ALA A 109 7.66 14.69 -2.30
CA ALA A 109 7.41 15.83 -3.19
C ALA A 109 5.93 16.07 -3.54
N LEU A 110 5.16 14.99 -3.68
CA LEU A 110 3.77 15.08 -4.12
C LEU A 110 2.82 15.55 -3.01
N PHE A 111 3.24 15.51 -1.74
CA PHE A 111 2.38 15.63 -0.57
C PHE A 111 2.84 16.70 0.43
N VAL A 112 3.83 17.54 0.11
CA VAL A 112 4.36 18.60 1.00
C VAL A 112 3.25 19.50 1.53
N ALA A 113 2.28 19.84 0.67
CA ALA A 113 1.15 20.71 1.00
C ALA A 113 -0.15 19.94 1.30
N ASP A 114 -0.06 18.67 1.74
CA ASP A 114 -1.26 17.90 2.08
C ASP A 114 -2.02 18.54 3.26
N ALA A 115 -3.35 18.50 3.20
CA ALA A 115 -4.18 19.07 4.24
C ALA A 115 -4.07 18.30 5.57
N ASP A 116 -3.77 17.00 5.54
CA ASP A 116 -3.67 16.17 6.75
C ASP A 116 -2.27 16.23 7.35
N VAL A 117 -2.21 16.58 8.64
CA VAL A 117 -0.96 16.70 9.42
C VAL A 117 -0.13 15.42 9.42
N ARG A 118 -0.77 14.23 9.38
CA ARG A 118 -0.07 12.93 9.38
C ARG A 118 0.63 12.67 8.06
N VAL A 119 0.11 13.22 6.96
CA VAL A 119 0.71 13.11 5.64
C VAL A 119 1.92 14.05 5.55
N ARG A 120 1.76 15.31 5.97
CA ARG A 120 2.89 16.26 6.02
C ARG A 120 4.00 15.80 6.97
N HIS A 121 3.66 15.19 8.10
CA HIS A 121 4.65 14.57 8.98
C HIS A 121 5.42 13.44 8.28
N ALA A 122 4.75 12.58 7.50
CA ALA A 122 5.46 11.57 6.70
C ALA A 122 6.38 12.18 5.63
N VAL A 123 6.04 13.35 5.08
CA VAL A 123 6.95 14.12 4.22
C VAL A 123 8.15 14.62 5.02
N ALA A 124 7.97 15.13 6.25
CA ALA A 124 9.08 15.53 7.11
C ALA A 124 10.00 14.34 7.47
N GLU A 125 9.43 13.15 7.66
CA GLU A 125 10.19 11.92 7.95
C GLU A 125 10.99 11.42 6.74
N ALA A 126 10.43 11.45 5.53
CA ALA A 126 11.02 10.81 4.35
C ALA A 126 11.60 11.78 3.31
N GLY A 127 11.36 13.08 3.46
CA GLY A 127 11.69 14.12 2.48
C GLY A 127 13.18 14.30 2.22
N SER A 128 13.47 14.74 1.00
CA SER A 128 14.70 15.37 0.55
C SER A 128 14.89 16.77 1.17
N PRO A 129 16.11 17.34 1.13
CA PRO A 129 16.37 18.66 1.70
C PRO A 129 15.42 19.77 1.23
N ASP A 130 14.97 19.74 -0.03
CA ASP A 130 14.06 20.77 -0.55
C ASP A 130 12.65 20.65 0.06
N GLU A 131 12.16 19.42 0.24
CA GLU A 131 10.88 19.16 0.90
C GLU A 131 10.96 19.49 2.40
N LEU A 132 12.08 19.17 3.06
CA LEU A 132 12.29 19.51 4.47
C LEU A 132 12.34 21.03 4.67
N ARG A 133 13.04 21.77 3.80
CA ARG A 133 13.05 23.24 3.83
C ARG A 133 11.66 23.83 3.67
N ALA A 134 10.79 23.21 2.88
CA ALA A 134 9.41 23.67 2.74
C ALA A 134 8.56 23.44 4.01
N LEU A 135 9.00 22.57 4.93
CA LEU A 135 8.27 22.20 6.15
C LEU A 135 8.87 22.79 7.44
N ILE A 136 9.98 23.53 7.40
CA ILE A 136 10.61 24.05 8.63
C ILE A 136 9.71 24.99 9.44
N ASP A 137 8.82 25.71 8.74
CA ASP A 137 7.82 26.63 9.29
C ASP A 137 6.39 26.07 9.13
N ASP A 138 6.23 24.73 9.14
CA ASP A 138 4.89 24.12 9.15
C ASP A 138 4.07 24.67 10.34
N PRO A 139 2.76 24.95 10.15
CA PRO A 139 1.90 25.41 11.24
C PRO A 139 1.87 24.48 12.47
N GLU A 140 2.14 23.19 12.26
CA GLU A 140 2.28 22.22 13.34
C GLU A 140 3.74 22.11 13.77
N ASP A 141 4.07 22.64 14.96
CA ASP A 141 5.44 22.75 15.46
C ASP A 141 6.24 21.43 15.39
N PHE A 142 5.61 20.29 15.68
CA PHE A 142 6.27 18.98 15.66
C PHE A 142 6.71 18.56 14.24
N ILE A 143 6.01 19.02 13.19
CA ILE A 143 6.40 18.77 11.80
C ILE A 143 7.64 19.60 11.46
N GLY A 144 7.62 20.89 11.82
CA GLY A 144 8.77 21.78 11.63
C GLY A 144 10.01 21.35 12.42
N GLU A 145 9.82 20.84 13.64
CA GLU A 145 10.90 20.24 14.44
C GLU A 145 11.49 19.01 13.75
N THR A 146 10.66 18.04 13.34
CA THR A 146 11.10 16.86 12.59
C THR A 146 11.86 17.27 11.32
N ALA A 147 11.35 18.25 10.57
CA ALA A 147 12.00 18.74 9.35
C ALA A 147 13.37 19.36 9.61
N ARG A 148 13.49 20.22 10.64
CA ARG A 148 14.77 20.83 11.04
C ARG A 148 15.78 19.77 11.50
N MET A 149 15.37 18.82 12.33
CA MET A 149 16.23 17.73 12.81
C MET A 149 16.75 16.87 11.65
N ARG A 150 15.85 16.47 10.74
CA ARG A 150 16.19 15.68 9.55
C ARG A 150 17.14 16.43 8.62
N LEU A 151 16.90 17.72 8.41
CA LEU A 151 17.74 18.55 7.53
C LEU A 151 19.15 18.70 8.10
N ALA A 152 19.28 18.95 9.42
CA ALA A 152 20.57 19.01 10.10
C ALA A 152 21.33 17.69 9.95
N ALA A 153 20.69 16.56 10.23
CA ALA A 153 21.30 15.23 10.12
C ALA A 153 21.80 14.91 8.69
N LEU A 154 21.08 15.35 7.65
CA LEU A 154 21.51 15.17 6.26
C LEU A 154 22.68 16.08 5.86
N MET A 155 22.79 17.26 6.47
CA MET A 155 23.91 18.19 6.21
C MET A 155 25.19 17.79 6.95
N GLU A 156 25.08 17.19 8.13
CA GLU A 156 26.23 16.68 8.89
C GLU A 156 26.83 15.40 8.27
N GLY A 157 26.03 14.63 7.52
CA GLY A 157 26.45 13.39 6.89
C GLY A 157 26.88 13.50 5.42
N ALA A 158 26.85 14.69 4.81
CA ALA A 158 27.23 14.97 3.42
C ALA A 158 28.67 15.47 3.31
#